data_AF-A0A2H6EAA3-F1
#
_entry.id   AF-A0A2H6EAA3-F1
#
_cell.length_a   1.000
_cell.length_b   1.000
_cell.length_c   1.000
_cell.angle_alpha   90.00
_cell.angle_beta   90.00
_cell.angle_gamma   90.00
#
_symmetry.space_group_name_H-M   'P 1'
#
loop_
_entity.id
_entity.type
_entity.pdbx_description
1 polymer ?
#
loop_
_entity_poly.entity_id
_entity_poly.type
_entity_poly.pdbx_seq_one_letter_code
_entity_poly.pdbx_strand_id
1 'polypeptide(L)'
;MDIYLGKLSPQSIAAEIIHKLKQSGSDSISTFKSWLYDTGKDYRLLTVSDKSVWTIRLSNNSKRYVHIHPGRYSPHTVRVKALTLKTAIVSAILSTKEKYFELTFINNIRVSILNAPPLKSINASSGLGKFLSIITKERG
;
A
#
# COMPACT_ATOMS: atom_id res chain seq x y z
N MET A 1 -4.32 -4.19 2.50
CA MET A 1 -3.09 -3.87 1.75
C MET A 1 -2.98 -2.37 1.63
N ASP A 2 -1.76 -1.85 1.64
CA ASP A 2 -1.47 -0.44 1.50
C ASP A 2 -0.82 -0.21 0.14
N ILE A 3 -1.41 0.68 -0.65
CA ILE A 3 -0.89 1.07 -1.96
C ILE A 3 -0.38 2.48 -1.84
N TYR A 4 0.92 2.65 -2.04
CA TYR A 4 1.56 3.95 -2.10
C TYR A 4 1.45 4.50 -3.52
N LEU A 5 1.04 5.75 -3.64
CA LEU A 5 0.72 6.51 -4.86
C LEU A 5 1.57 7.78 -4.97
N GLY A 6 2.61 7.91 -4.15
CA GLY A 6 3.49 9.07 -4.16
C GLY A 6 4.54 8.95 -5.26
N LYS A 7 5.34 10.00 -5.41
CA LYS A 7 6.31 10.11 -6.52
C LYS A 7 7.60 9.33 -6.27
N LEU A 8 7.94 9.04 -5.01
CA LEU A 8 9.17 8.33 -4.68
C LEU A 8 9.07 6.85 -5.06
N SER A 9 10.11 6.35 -5.73
CA SER A 9 10.22 4.90 -5.96
C SER A 9 10.44 4.14 -4.65
N PRO A 10 10.12 2.83 -4.59
CA PRO A 10 10.47 2.00 -3.43
C PRO A 10 11.95 2.08 -3.04
N GLN A 11 12.84 2.19 -4.03
CA GLN A 11 14.29 2.34 -3.83
C GLN A 11 14.62 3.70 -3.18
N SER A 12 13.98 4.78 -3.62
CA SER A 12 14.17 6.12 -3.05
C SER A 12 13.69 6.18 -1.60
N ILE A 13 12.53 5.61 -1.30
CA ILE A 13 12.00 5.51 0.07
C ILE A 13 12.96 4.72 0.97
N ALA A 14 13.43 3.56 0.50
CA ALA A 14 14.37 2.74 1.25
C ALA A 14 15.69 3.49 1.50
N ALA A 15 16.23 4.18 0.49
CA ALA A 15 17.45 4.97 0.62
C ALA A 15 17.31 6.10 1.64
N GLU A 16 16.20 6.84 1.63
CA GLU A 16 15.95 7.89 2.62
C GLU A 16 15.83 7.35 4.05
N ILE A 17 15.15 6.21 4.22
CA ILE A 17 15.03 5.55 5.54
C ILE A 17 16.41 5.09 6.03
N ILE A 18 17.21 4.44 5.17
CA ILE A 18 18.57 4.01 5.50
C ILE A 18 19.43 5.23 5.88
N HIS A 19 19.33 6.33 5.14
CA HIS A 19 20.07 7.56 5.44
C HIS A 19 19.71 8.11 6.81
N LYS A 20 18.42 8.17 7.16
CA LYS A 20 17.95 8.61 8.49
C LYS A 20 18.45 7.70 9.61
N LEU A 21 18.45 6.38 9.39
CA LEU A 21 18.98 5.42 10.37
C LEU A 21 20.49 5.60 10.57
N LYS A 22 21.26 5.85 9.51
CA LYS A 22 22.69 6.17 9.62
C LYS A 22 22.95 7.46 10.39
N GLN A 23 22.16 8.50 10.11
CA GLN A 23 22.25 9.77 10.85
C GLN A 23 21.96 9.62 12.34
N SER A 24 21.12 8.66 12.72
CA SER A 24 20.84 8.34 14.12
C SER A 24 21.76 7.26 14.73
N GLY A 25 22.82 6.84 14.02
CA GLY A 25 23.72 5.77 14.48
C GLY A 25 23.07 4.39 14.61
N SER A 26 21.95 4.18 13.92
CA SER A 26 21.05 3.02 14.04
C SER A 26 21.15 2.06 12.84
N ASP A 27 22.34 1.94 12.24
CA ASP A 27 22.61 1.24 10.98
C ASP A 27 23.21 -0.18 11.15
N SER A 28 23.40 -0.62 12.39
CA SER A 28 23.69 -2.00 12.74
C SER A 28 22.46 -2.66 13.37
N ILE A 29 22.37 -3.99 13.36
CA ILE A 29 21.21 -4.68 13.95
C ILE A 29 21.05 -4.42 15.45
N SER A 30 22.14 -4.29 16.21
CA SER A 30 22.11 -4.02 17.64
C SER A 30 21.67 -2.58 17.91
N THR A 31 22.26 -1.60 17.22
CA THR A 31 21.89 -0.18 17.38
C THR A 31 20.48 0.09 16.86
N PHE A 32 20.06 -0.55 15.77
CA PHE A 32 18.68 -0.49 15.27
C PHE A 32 17.67 -1.03 16.27
N LYS A 33 17.93 -2.19 16.90
CA LYS A 33 17.03 -2.74 17.93
C LYS A 33 16.92 -1.80 19.12
N SER A 34 18.04 -1.30 19.63
CA SER A 34 18.06 -0.33 20.74
C SER A 34 17.24 0.91 20.39
N TRP A 35 17.51 1.50 19.22
CA TRP A 35 16.76 2.63 18.69
C TRP A 35 15.28 2.32 18.55
N LEU A 36 14.89 1.17 17.98
CA LEU A 36 13.48 0.84 17.78
C LEU A 36 12.69 0.81 19.10
N TYR A 37 13.27 0.20 20.13
CA TYR A 37 12.59 -0.13 21.38
C TYR A 37 12.76 0.88 22.53
N ASP A 38 13.63 1.88 22.41
CA ASP A 38 13.84 2.89 23.46
C ASP A 38 12.55 3.70 23.82
N THR A 39 11.57 3.75 22.91
CA THR A 39 10.27 4.40 23.10
C THR A 39 9.24 3.48 23.78
N GLY A 40 9.61 2.24 24.10
CA GLY A 40 8.71 1.22 24.64
C GLY A 40 7.74 0.60 23.63
N LYS A 41 7.90 0.90 22.33
CA LYS A 41 7.06 0.37 21.24
C LYS A 41 7.86 -0.57 20.34
N ASP A 42 7.17 -1.48 19.66
CA ASP A 42 7.76 -2.39 18.68
C ASP A 42 7.87 -1.79 17.26
N TYR A 43 7.59 -0.49 17.13
CA TYR A 43 7.64 0.24 15.88
C TYR A 43 8.03 1.70 16.09
N ARG A 44 8.55 2.32 15.02
CA ARG A 44 8.71 3.77 14.91
C ARG A 44 8.10 4.28 13.61
N LEU A 45 7.82 5.59 13.57
CA LEU A 45 7.35 6.26 12.38
C LEU A 45 8.46 7.17 11.84
N LEU A 46 8.74 7.10 10.55
CA LEU A 46 9.66 8.01 9.86
C LEU A 46 8.93 8.71 8.71
N THR A 47 9.12 10.02 8.61
CA THR A 47 8.65 10.82 7.48
C THR A 47 9.76 10.99 6.45
N VAL A 48 9.45 10.72 5.18
CA VAL A 48 10.36 10.91 4.04
C VAL A 48 10.06 12.23 3.30
N SER A 49 10.84 12.55 2.28
CA SER A 49 10.85 13.86 1.61
C SER A 49 9.51 14.28 1.01
N ASP A 50 8.71 13.32 0.51
CA ASP A 50 7.36 13.57 -0.02
C ASP A 50 6.28 13.68 1.07
N LYS A 51 6.69 13.76 2.34
CA LYS A 51 5.84 13.81 3.53
C LYS A 51 5.06 12.53 3.82
N SER A 52 5.21 11.46 3.04
CA SER A 52 4.67 10.15 3.42
C SER A 52 5.35 9.65 4.70
N VAL A 53 4.60 8.90 5.49
CA VAL A 53 5.00 8.38 6.79
C VAL A 53 5.09 6.87 6.70
N TRP A 54 6.21 6.31 7.17
CA TRP A 54 6.52 4.90 7.08
C TRP A 54 6.69 4.32 8.48
N THR A 55 6.00 3.19 8.72
CA THR A 55 6.19 2.40 9.93
C THR A 55 7.41 1.52 9.75
N ILE A 56 8.32 1.61 10.70
CA ILE A 56 9.56 0.86 10.76
C ILE A 56 9.44 -0.17 11.87
N ARG A 57 9.77 -1.43 11.58
CA ARG A 57 9.72 -2.57 12.50
C ARG A 57 10.94 -3.45 12.34
N LEU A 58 11.20 -4.29 13.34
CA LEU A 58 12.16 -5.37 13.21
C LEU A 58 11.61 -6.47 12.28
N SER A 59 12.40 -6.86 11.30
CA SER A 59 12.11 -7.96 10.38
C SER A 59 12.58 -9.29 10.96
N ASN A 60 11.89 -10.37 10.61
CA ASN A 60 12.33 -11.74 10.91
C ASN A 60 13.52 -12.19 10.03
N ASN A 61 13.87 -11.43 8.99
CA ASN A 61 15.02 -11.70 8.14
C ASN A 61 16.26 -10.98 8.67
N SER A 62 17.24 -11.73 9.21
CA SER A 62 18.47 -11.15 9.78
C SER A 62 19.34 -10.39 8.77
N LYS A 63 19.31 -10.77 7.48
CA LYS A 63 20.02 -10.06 6.40
C LYS A 63 19.30 -8.78 5.96
N ARG A 64 18.01 -8.65 6.26
CA ARG A 64 17.15 -7.50 5.94
C ARG A 64 16.32 -7.14 7.17
N TYR A 65 17.01 -6.69 8.22
CA TYR A 65 16.45 -6.55 9.57
C TYR A 65 15.47 -5.35 9.72
N VAL A 66 15.45 -4.42 8.75
CA VAL A 66 14.50 -3.29 8.72
C VAL A 66 13.29 -3.68 7.86
N HIS A 67 12.13 -3.82 8.49
CA HIS A 67 10.86 -3.96 7.79
C HIS A 67 10.14 -2.61 7.73
N ILE A 68 9.62 -2.26 6.55
CA ILE A 68 8.90 -1.00 6.35
C ILE A 68 7.55 -1.25 5.68
N HIS A 69 6.55 -0.48 6.09
CA HIS A 69 5.27 -0.37 5.39
C HIS A 69 4.70 1.04 5.59
N PRO A 70 3.79 1.52 4.74
CA PRO A 70 3.14 2.80 4.95
C PRO A 70 2.47 2.89 6.33
N GLY A 71 2.62 4.04 6.97
CA GLY A 71 1.95 4.40 8.22
C GLY A 71 0.44 4.49 8.05
N ARG A 72 -0.29 4.32 9.15
CA ARG A 72 -1.74 4.54 9.13
C ARG A 72 -2.03 5.99 8.75
N TYR A 73 -2.91 6.19 7.78
CA TYR A 73 -3.24 7.51 7.22
C TYR A 73 -2.04 8.28 6.64
N SER A 74 -0.96 7.57 6.27
CA SER A 74 0.17 8.19 5.59
C SER A 74 -0.31 8.94 4.34
N PRO A 75 0.22 10.16 4.10
CA PRO A 75 0.10 10.80 2.80
C PRO A 75 0.46 9.84 1.67
N HIS A 76 -0.18 10.07 0.52
CA HIS A 76 0.01 9.28 -0.69
C HIS A 76 -0.27 7.78 -0.54
N THR A 77 -0.98 7.33 0.51
CA THR A 77 -1.27 5.91 0.71
C THR A 77 -2.77 5.66 0.72
N VAL A 78 -3.21 4.64 -0.03
CA VAL A 78 -4.58 4.14 0.00
C VAL A 78 -4.59 2.73 0.58
N ARG A 79 -5.36 2.55 1.65
CA ARG A 79 -5.62 1.23 2.22
C ARG A 79 -6.79 0.57 1.48
N VAL A 80 -6.54 -0.59 0.90
CA VAL A 80 -7.52 -1.37 0.13
C VAL A 80 -7.64 -2.79 0.69
N LYS A 81 -8.88 -3.29 0.77
CA LYS A 81 -9.14 -4.70 1.13
C LYS A 81 -8.64 -5.61 0.01
N ALA A 82 -8.11 -6.78 0.35
CA ALA A 82 -7.53 -7.69 -0.63
C ALA A 82 -8.51 -8.07 -1.75
N LEU A 83 -9.75 -8.39 -1.40
CA LEU A 83 -10.79 -8.71 -2.39
C LEU A 83 -11.13 -7.53 -3.31
N THR A 84 -11.15 -6.30 -2.77
CA THR A 84 -11.35 -5.08 -3.56
C THR A 84 -10.22 -4.90 -4.56
N LEU A 85 -8.96 -5.09 -4.15
CA LEU A 85 -7.81 -5.01 -5.06
C LEU A 85 -7.90 -6.07 -6.17
N LYS A 86 -8.15 -7.33 -5.82
CA LYS A 86 -8.30 -8.42 -6.79
C LYS A 86 -9.40 -8.12 -7.81
N THR A 87 -10.57 -7.68 -7.32
CA THR A 87 -11.71 -7.30 -8.18
C THR A 87 -11.29 -6.21 -9.15
N ALA A 88 -10.65 -5.14 -8.66
CA ALA A 88 -10.25 -4.02 -9.49
C ALA A 88 -9.22 -4.40 -10.57
N ILE A 89 -8.19 -5.18 -10.21
CA ILE A 89 -7.16 -5.64 -11.14
C ILE A 89 -7.77 -6.51 -12.24
N VAL A 90 -8.55 -7.52 -11.88
CA VAL A 90 -9.17 -8.43 -12.87
C VAL A 90 -10.12 -7.65 -13.78
N SER A 91 -10.88 -6.71 -13.22
CA SER A 91 -11.75 -5.83 -14.01
C SER A 91 -10.93 -5.00 -15.00
N ALA A 92 -9.84 -4.38 -14.55
CA ALA A 92 -8.96 -3.59 -15.41
C ALA A 92 -8.30 -4.40 -16.54
N ILE A 93 -8.06 -5.70 -16.33
CA ILE A 93 -7.51 -6.61 -17.35
C ILE A 93 -8.58 -7.02 -18.37
N LEU A 94 -9.79 -7.36 -17.91
CA LEU A 94 -10.80 -8.02 -18.75
C LEU A 94 -11.77 -7.08 -19.46
N SER A 95 -11.98 -5.85 -19.00
CA SER A 95 -12.94 -4.96 -19.65
C SER A 95 -12.35 -4.14 -20.79
N THR A 96 -13.20 -3.87 -21.77
CA THR A 96 -13.03 -2.74 -22.70
C THR A 96 -13.27 -1.41 -21.97
N LYS A 97 -12.84 -0.28 -22.56
CA LYS A 97 -12.77 1.02 -21.86
C LYS A 97 -14.07 1.48 -21.16
N GLU A 98 -15.22 0.96 -21.56
CA GLU A 98 -16.55 1.42 -21.15
C GLU A 98 -17.17 0.63 -19.99
N LYS A 99 -16.63 -0.53 -19.59
CA LYS A 99 -17.32 -1.45 -18.64
C LYS A 99 -16.79 -1.49 -17.22
N TYR A 100 -15.74 -0.75 -16.87
CA TYR A 100 -15.07 -0.87 -15.55
C TYR A 100 -15.98 -0.56 -14.35
N PHE A 101 -17.05 0.23 -14.54
CA PHE A 101 -18.00 0.60 -13.48
C PHE A 101 -19.35 -0.13 -13.56
N GLU A 102 -19.53 -1.02 -14.54
CA GLU A 102 -20.80 -1.72 -14.73
C GLU A 102 -20.98 -2.81 -13.66
N LEU A 103 -22.01 -2.68 -12.83
CA LEU A 103 -22.24 -3.58 -11.69
C LEU A 103 -22.36 -5.05 -12.10
N THR A 104 -23.07 -5.31 -13.21
CA THR A 104 -23.26 -6.67 -13.75
C THR A 104 -21.93 -7.29 -14.14
N PHE A 105 -21.10 -6.56 -14.88
CA PHE A 105 -19.76 -7.00 -15.25
C PHE A 105 -18.89 -7.30 -14.02
N ILE A 106 -18.86 -6.40 -13.04
CA ILE A 106 -18.10 -6.59 -11.80
C ILE A 106 -18.60 -7.81 -11.02
N ASN A 107 -19.92 -8.00 -10.93
CA ASN A 107 -20.49 -9.14 -10.22
C ASN A 107 -20.18 -10.46 -10.93
N ASN A 108 -20.15 -10.49 -12.26
CA ASN A 108 -19.70 -11.65 -13.02
C ASN A 108 -18.24 -12.02 -12.72
N ILE A 109 -17.34 -11.04 -12.65
CA ILE A 109 -15.95 -11.28 -12.23
C ILE A 109 -15.89 -11.84 -10.81
N ARG A 110 -16.62 -11.22 -9.88
CA ARG A 110 -16.58 -11.61 -8.47
C ARG A 110 -17.05 -13.04 -8.26
N VAL A 111 -18.15 -13.42 -8.88
CA VAL A 111 -18.73 -14.77 -8.73
C VAL A 111 -17.92 -15.79 -9.53
N SER A 112 -17.72 -15.57 -10.82
CA SER A 112 -17.21 -16.61 -11.74
C SER A 112 -15.68 -16.78 -11.70
N ILE A 113 -14.92 -15.75 -11.31
CA ILE A 113 -13.45 -15.78 -11.33
C ILE A 113 -12.88 -15.77 -9.90
N LEU A 114 -13.43 -14.91 -9.03
CA LEU A 114 -12.87 -14.68 -7.70
C LEU A 114 -13.55 -15.49 -6.58
N ASN A 115 -14.59 -16.27 -6.92
CA ASN A 115 -15.43 -17.01 -5.96
C ASN A 115 -15.84 -16.14 -4.75
N ALA A 116 -16.39 -14.97 -5.04
CA ALA A 116 -16.73 -13.94 -4.08
C ALA A 116 -18.18 -13.45 -4.27
N PRO A 117 -18.87 -13.06 -3.18
CA PRO A 117 -20.26 -12.63 -3.27
C PRO A 117 -20.41 -11.36 -4.11
N PRO A 118 -21.55 -11.19 -4.82
CA PRO A 118 -21.81 -9.99 -5.60
C PRO A 118 -21.90 -8.75 -4.71
N LEU A 119 -21.68 -7.59 -5.30
CA LEU A 119 -21.92 -6.29 -4.70
C LEU A 119 -23.36 -5.86 -4.96
N LYS A 120 -23.94 -5.14 -3.99
CA LYS A 120 -25.26 -4.50 -4.15
C LYS A 120 -25.17 -3.23 -5.00
N SER A 121 -24.06 -2.52 -4.91
CA SER A 121 -23.80 -1.28 -5.65
C SER A 121 -22.30 -0.99 -5.71
N ILE A 122 -21.91 -0.11 -6.63
CA ILE A 122 -20.56 0.45 -6.72
C ILE A 122 -20.69 1.95 -6.56
N ASN A 123 -19.87 2.54 -5.69
CA ASN A 123 -19.79 3.98 -5.50
C ASN A 123 -18.42 4.46 -6.02
N ALA A 124 -18.42 5.41 -6.95
CA ALA A 124 -17.21 5.94 -7.57
C ALA A 124 -16.25 6.63 -6.56
N SER A 125 -16.76 7.18 -5.46
CA SER A 125 -15.94 7.91 -4.48
C SER A 125 -15.42 7.04 -3.33
N SER A 126 -15.82 5.77 -3.23
CA SER A 126 -15.41 4.89 -2.12
C SER A 126 -15.12 3.44 -2.55
N GLY A 127 -14.49 2.67 -1.66
CA GLY A 127 -14.28 1.24 -1.83
C GLY A 127 -13.67 0.85 -3.18
N LEU A 128 -14.39 0.01 -3.93
CA LEU A 128 -13.98 -0.48 -5.24
C LEU A 128 -13.95 0.63 -6.30
N GLY A 129 -14.96 1.50 -6.35
CA GLY A 129 -15.06 2.53 -7.38
C GLY A 129 -13.91 3.53 -7.31
N LYS A 130 -13.57 3.99 -6.09
CA LYS A 130 -12.39 4.85 -5.87
C LYS A 130 -11.10 4.21 -6.39
N PHE A 131 -10.94 2.91 -6.14
CA PHE A 131 -9.72 2.21 -6.54
C PHE A 131 -9.66 1.96 -8.05
N LEU A 132 -10.79 1.62 -8.68
CA LEU A 132 -10.90 1.58 -10.15
C LEU A 132 -10.49 2.91 -10.76
N SER A 133 -11.01 4.04 -10.27
CA SER A 133 -10.62 5.37 -10.74
C SER A 133 -9.12 5.67 -10.60
N ILE A 134 -8.45 5.11 -9.59
CA ILE A 134 -6.99 5.27 -9.42
C ILE A 134 -6.23 4.49 -10.49
N ILE A 135 -6.58 3.23 -10.71
CA ILE A 135 -5.81 2.34 -11.60
C ILE A 135 -6.17 2.49 -13.08
N THR A 136 -7.33 3.07 -13.41
CA THR A 136 -7.74 3.32 -14.79
C THR A 136 -7.52 4.76 -15.26
N LYS A 137 -7.00 5.65 -14.40
CA LYS A 137 -6.85 7.09 -14.68
C LYS A 137 -5.94 7.40 -15.88
N GLU A 138 -5.03 6.50 -16.23
CA GLU A 138 -4.12 6.64 -17.38
C GLU A 138 -4.66 6.03 -18.69
N ARG A 139 -5.90 5.52 -18.71
CA ARG A 139 -6.54 5.00 -19.94
C ARG A 139 -7.45 6.02 -20.64
N GLY A 140 -7.47 7.27 -20.16
CA GLY A 140 -8.18 8.41 -20.76
C GLY A 140 -7.41 9.02 -21.91
#